data_AF-H6BKY5-F1
#
_entry.id   AF-H6BKY5-F1
#
_cell.length_a   1.000
_cell.length_b   1.000
_cell.length_c   1.000
_cell.angle_alpha   90.00
_cell.angle_beta   90.00
_cell.angle_gamma   90.00
#
_symmetry.space_group_name_H-M   'P 1'
#
loop_
_entity.id
_entity.type
_entity.pdbx_description
1 polymer ?
#
loop_
_entity_poly.entity_id
_entity_poly.type
_entity_poly.pdbx_seq_one_letter_code
_entity_poly.pdbx_strand_id
1 'polypeptide(L)'
;MVDEWIVDTFTTFFIQAKLAGQDVAFPQHLQRKPGLRFSTLYQGRQALEHILLRIIGVGDASEIFLDCEAVHNELNLWLEASEICVCTSTLVDQFSWKLLRIYNTMALIMVKRLRPANSELQTTMENPFRSILNQCQPLFDFVRNNSARADDASEVIADIGWIPPIYYTALHSCDQRTRKRAVGLLRLVPHREGVWNSVSAAMVAEERLLDNK
;
A
#
# COMPACT_ATOMS: atom_id res chain seq x y z
N MET A 1 29.89 -5.87 -5.29
CA MET A 1 29.09 -5.35 -4.17
C MET A 1 27.96 -4.58 -4.83
N VAL A 2 26.73 -5.12 -4.85
CA VAL A 2 25.59 -4.38 -5.39
C VAL A 2 25.24 -3.31 -4.36
N ASP A 3 25.10 -2.06 -4.80
CA ASP A 3 24.76 -0.99 -3.87
C ASP A 3 23.37 -1.24 -3.25
N GLU A 4 23.25 -1.06 -1.94
CA GLU A 4 22.02 -1.33 -1.18
C GLU A 4 20.81 -0.55 -1.74
N TRP A 5 21.03 0.70 -2.18
CA TRP A 5 20.01 1.54 -2.80
C TRP A 5 19.43 0.96 -4.11
N ILE A 6 20.22 0.18 -4.86
CA ILE A 6 19.76 -0.49 -6.09
C ILE A 6 18.75 -1.57 -5.74
N VAL A 7 19.06 -2.38 -4.72
CA VAL A 7 18.20 -3.47 -4.26
C VAL A 7 16.86 -2.94 -3.78
N ASP A 8 16.85 -1.84 -3.03
CA ASP A 8 15.61 -1.21 -2.57
C ASP A 8 14.79 -0.64 -3.72
N THR A 9 15.44 0.03 -4.67
CA THR A 9 14.76 0.60 -5.84
C THR A 9 14.06 -0.50 -6.65
N PHE A 10 14.75 -1.62 -6.91
CA PHE A 10 14.13 -2.75 -7.60
C PHE A 10 13.05 -3.45 -6.77
N THR A 11 13.17 -3.46 -5.44
CA THR A 11 12.13 -3.96 -4.52
C THR A 11 10.85 -3.15 -4.66
N THR A 12 10.95 -1.82 -4.55
CA THR A 12 9.83 -0.92 -4.76
C THR A 12 9.23 -1.17 -6.16
N PHE A 13 10.03 -1.16 -7.23
CA PHE A 13 9.50 -1.35 -8.58
C PHE A 13 8.79 -2.69 -8.77
N PHE A 14 9.32 -3.78 -8.20
CA PHE A 14 8.69 -5.09 -8.25
C PHE A 14 7.31 -5.08 -7.56
N ILE A 15 7.22 -4.53 -6.34
CA ILE A 15 5.95 -4.39 -5.62
C ILE A 15 4.95 -3.59 -6.47
N GLN A 16 5.39 -2.44 -7.00
CA GLN A 16 4.53 -1.58 -7.81
C GLN A 16 4.03 -2.28 -9.08
N ALA A 17 4.89 -3.04 -9.78
CA ALA A 17 4.52 -3.80 -10.95
C ALA A 17 3.50 -4.91 -10.63
N LYS A 18 3.72 -5.67 -9.55
CA LYS A 18 2.78 -6.72 -9.11
C LYS A 18 1.43 -6.12 -8.69
N LEU A 19 1.42 -5.01 -7.96
CA LEU A 19 0.18 -4.30 -7.60
C LEU A 19 -0.56 -3.76 -8.83
N ALA A 20 0.16 -3.41 -9.90
CA ALA A 20 -0.41 -3.05 -11.20
C ALA A 20 -0.93 -4.25 -12.00
N GLY A 21 -0.81 -5.47 -11.47
CA GLY A 21 -1.26 -6.70 -12.11
C GLY A 21 -0.29 -7.23 -13.17
N GLN A 22 0.96 -6.76 -13.20
CA GLN A 22 1.98 -7.29 -14.10
C GLN A 22 2.49 -8.65 -13.61
N ASP A 23 2.66 -9.57 -14.55
CA ASP A 23 3.25 -10.89 -14.27
C ASP A 23 4.77 -10.82 -14.38
N VAL A 24 5.41 -10.38 -13.30
CA VAL A 24 6.88 -10.29 -13.17
C VAL A 24 7.41 -11.41 -12.28
N ALA A 25 8.54 -12.02 -12.66
CA ALA A 25 9.12 -13.13 -11.90
C ALA A 25 9.62 -12.68 -10.52
N PHE A 26 9.31 -13.46 -9.48
CA PHE A 26 9.72 -13.15 -8.11
C PHE A 26 11.25 -13.19 -7.96
N PRO A 27 11.89 -12.10 -7.53
CA PRO A 27 13.35 -12.06 -7.38
C PRO A 27 13.78 -12.75 -6.07
N GLN A 28 14.53 -13.85 -6.20
CA GLN A 28 15.00 -14.66 -5.06
C GLN A 28 15.92 -13.89 -4.09
N HIS A 29 16.57 -12.82 -4.55
CA HIS A 29 17.57 -12.06 -3.79
C HIS A 29 16.99 -10.92 -2.90
N LEU A 30 15.67 -10.66 -2.92
CA LEU A 30 15.05 -9.56 -2.16
C LEU A 30 14.58 -9.94 -0.74
N GLN A 31 15.16 -10.97 -0.12
CA GLN A 31 14.62 -11.60 1.11
C GLN A 31 15.22 -11.12 2.43
N ARG A 32 15.88 -9.95 2.48
CA ARG A 32 16.48 -9.48 3.74
C ARG A 32 15.38 -8.95 4.67
N LYS A 33 15.19 -9.60 5.82
CA LYS A 33 14.26 -9.15 6.86
C LYS A 33 14.84 -7.96 7.65
N PRO A 34 14.27 -6.75 7.54
CA PRO A 34 14.67 -5.61 8.35
C PRO A 34 14.09 -5.71 9.78
N GLY A 35 14.67 -4.95 10.71
CA GLY A 35 14.17 -4.87 12.08
C GLY A 35 12.93 -3.96 12.20
N LEU A 36 12.11 -4.19 13.23
CA LEU A 36 10.91 -3.40 13.55
C LEU A 36 11.19 -2.22 14.49
N ARG A 37 12.41 -1.68 14.45
CA ARG A 37 12.79 -0.46 15.17
C ARG A 37 13.26 0.54 14.13
N PHE A 38 12.59 1.68 14.08
CA PHE A 38 12.84 2.70 13.07
C PHE A 38 13.46 3.93 13.72
N SER A 39 14.65 4.31 13.27
CA SER A 39 15.23 5.62 13.52
C SER A 39 14.97 6.57 12.35
N THR A 40 14.57 6.07 11.18
CA THR A 40 14.27 6.86 9.99
C THR A 40 13.02 6.36 9.27
N LEU A 41 12.39 7.24 8.50
CA LEU A 41 11.27 6.91 7.60
C LEU A 41 11.63 5.78 6.63
N TYR A 42 12.85 5.82 6.09
CA TYR A 42 13.37 4.83 5.14
C TYR A 42 13.39 3.41 5.74
N GLN A 43 13.80 3.25 7.00
CA GLN A 43 13.76 1.95 7.67
C GLN A 43 12.33 1.45 7.86
N GLY A 44 11.39 2.35 8.21
CA GLY A 44 9.97 2.03 8.28
C GLY A 44 9.43 1.56 6.93
N ARG A 45 9.76 2.26 5.85
CA ARG A 45 9.40 1.90 4.47
C ARG A 45 9.94 0.52 4.08
N GLN A 46 11.25 0.29 4.22
CA GLN A 46 11.88 -0.99 3.89
C GLN A 46 11.22 -2.16 4.65
N ALA A 47 10.92 -1.97 5.94
CA ALA A 47 10.21 -2.97 6.72
C ALA A 47 8.83 -3.30 6.18
N LEU A 48 8.08 -2.28 5.77
CA LEU A 48 6.76 -2.50 5.18
C LEU A 48 6.84 -3.15 3.80
N GLU A 49 7.78 -2.73 2.95
CA GLU A 49 8.02 -3.32 1.63
C GLU A 49 8.43 -4.79 1.72
N HIS A 50 9.29 -5.15 2.67
CA HIS A 50 9.65 -6.54 2.92
C HIS A 50 8.43 -7.40 3.32
N ILE A 51 7.54 -6.85 4.15
CA ILE A 51 6.28 -7.54 4.50
C ILE A 51 5.38 -7.69 3.27
N LEU A 52 5.22 -6.63 2.47
CA LEU A 52 4.43 -6.66 1.23
C LEU A 52 4.97 -7.67 0.21
N LEU A 53 6.28 -7.76 0.04
CA LEU A 53 6.91 -8.76 -0.82
C LEU A 53 6.51 -10.18 -0.44
N ARG A 54 6.52 -10.49 0.86
CA ARG A 54 6.11 -11.82 1.36
C ARG A 54 4.64 -12.11 1.08
N ILE A 55 3.78 -11.10 1.19
CA ILE A 55 2.34 -11.23 0.91
C ILE A 55 2.09 -11.45 -0.59
N ILE A 56 2.78 -10.71 -1.45
CA ILE A 56 2.63 -10.78 -2.90
C ILE A 56 3.24 -12.09 -3.46
N GLY A 57 4.39 -12.51 -2.93
CA GLY A 57 5.12 -13.69 -3.40
C GLY A 57 4.39 -15.03 -3.20
N VAL A 58 3.33 -15.07 -2.39
CA VAL A 58 2.50 -16.28 -2.20
C VAL A 58 1.88 -16.78 -3.50
N GLY A 59 1.60 -15.88 -4.46
CA GLY A 59 1.01 -16.25 -5.74
C GLY A 59 2.00 -16.85 -6.75
N ASP A 60 3.30 -16.54 -6.61
CA ASP A 60 4.32 -16.88 -7.61
C ASP A 60 5.15 -18.13 -7.25
N ALA A 61 5.31 -18.40 -5.95
CA ALA A 61 6.09 -19.54 -5.48
C ALA A 61 5.14 -20.67 -5.05
N SER A 62 5.07 -21.73 -5.85
CA SER A 62 4.20 -22.90 -5.63
C SER A 62 4.43 -23.67 -4.31
N GLU A 63 5.39 -23.26 -3.47
CA GLU A 63 5.82 -23.98 -2.26
C GLU A 63 5.97 -23.10 -1.00
N ILE A 64 5.78 -21.77 -1.07
CA ILE A 64 5.94 -20.91 0.12
C ILE A 64 4.59 -20.75 0.83
N PHE A 65 4.41 -21.49 1.93
CA PHE A 65 3.31 -21.25 2.85
C PHE A 65 3.53 -19.93 3.61
N LEU A 66 2.63 -18.96 3.42
CA LEU A 66 2.64 -17.74 4.21
C LEU A 66 1.98 -17.99 5.57
N ASP A 67 2.75 -17.85 6.63
CA ASP A 67 2.20 -17.74 7.97
C ASP A 67 1.45 -16.40 8.12
N CYS A 68 0.16 -16.43 7.82
CA CYS A 68 -0.71 -15.25 7.84
C CYS A 68 -0.84 -14.67 9.26
N GLU A 69 -0.71 -15.48 10.31
CA GLU A 69 -0.78 -14.99 11.69
C GLU A 69 0.50 -14.26 12.06
N ALA A 70 1.67 -14.83 11.76
CA ALA A 70 2.94 -14.16 11.97
C ALA A 70 3.04 -12.83 11.20
N VAL A 71 2.60 -12.81 9.93
CA VAL A 71 2.59 -11.59 9.13
C VAL A 71 1.60 -10.55 9.68
N HIS A 72 0.42 -10.98 10.13
CA HIS A 72 -0.55 -10.08 10.76
C HIS A 72 0.03 -9.43 12.02
N ASN A 73 0.67 -10.22 12.88
CA ASN A 73 1.33 -9.71 14.08
C ASN A 73 2.48 -8.76 13.74
N GLU A 74 3.27 -9.08 12.72
CA GLU A 74 4.36 -8.24 12.24
C GLU A 74 3.87 -6.88 11.70
N LEU A 75 2.73 -6.86 10.99
CA LEU A 75 2.08 -5.62 10.55
C LEU A 75 1.60 -4.76 11.71
N ASN A 76 1.06 -5.37 12.77
CA ASN A 76 0.64 -4.64 13.98
C ASN A 76 1.84 -4.05 14.74
N LEU A 77 2.91 -4.84 14.91
CA LEU A 77 4.15 -4.35 15.52
C LEU A 77 4.79 -3.22 14.71
N TRP A 78 4.75 -3.32 13.38
CA TRP A 78 5.19 -2.24 12.50
C TRP A 78 4.36 -0.96 12.73
N LEU A 79 3.04 -1.10 12.86
CA LEU A 79 2.14 0.03 13.08
C LEU A 79 2.45 0.72 14.42
N GLU A 80 2.55 -0.04 15.50
CA GLU A 80 2.91 0.48 16.83
C GLU A 80 4.25 1.24 16.81
N ALA A 81 5.27 0.65 16.17
CA ALA A 81 6.57 1.31 16.03
C ALA A 81 6.51 2.60 15.20
N SER A 82 5.68 2.61 14.14
CA SER A 82 5.50 3.79 13.28
C SER A 82 4.82 4.96 14.02
N GLU A 83 3.87 4.68 14.91
CA GLU A 83 3.16 5.72 15.66
C GLU A 83 4.08 6.47 16.62
N ILE A 84 5.07 5.78 17.21
CA ILE A 84 6.11 6.41 18.03
C ILE A 84 6.94 7.38 17.17
N CYS A 85 7.33 6.97 15.96
CA CYS A 85 8.11 7.81 15.05
C CYS A 85 7.31 9.02 14.53
N VAL A 86 6.01 8.87 14.25
CA VAL A 86 5.13 9.97 13.81
C VAL A 86 5.13 11.11 14.83
N CYS A 87 5.02 10.78 16.12
CA CYS A 87 4.95 11.76 17.21
C CYS A 87 6.22 12.61 17.35
N THR A 88 7.37 12.11 16.90
CA THR A 88 8.67 12.78 17.01
C THR A 88 9.13 13.41 15.68
N SER A 89 8.31 13.31 14.63
CA SER A 89 8.66 13.66 13.25
C SER A 89 8.20 15.05 12.81
N THR A 90 8.86 15.59 11.78
CA THR A 90 8.45 16.84 11.10
C THR A 90 7.10 16.68 10.39
N LEU A 91 6.45 17.78 9.97
CA LEU A 91 5.17 17.70 9.26
C LEU A 91 5.24 16.93 7.92
N VAL A 92 6.35 17.07 7.20
CA VAL A 92 6.58 16.33 5.94
C VAL A 92 6.76 14.84 6.23
N ASP A 93 7.56 14.50 7.23
CA ASP A 93 7.73 13.11 7.66
C ASP A 93 6.41 12.51 8.17
N GLN A 94 5.59 13.27 8.90
CA GLN A 94 4.26 12.83 9.32
C GLN A 94 3.35 12.51 8.13
N PHE A 95 3.46 13.26 7.04
CA PHE A 95 2.73 12.95 5.80
C PHE A 95 3.21 11.61 5.22
N SER A 96 4.52 11.39 5.12
CA SER A 96 5.11 10.13 4.65
C SER A 96 4.71 8.93 5.51
N TRP A 97 4.75 9.07 6.83
CA TRP A 97 4.33 8.01 7.74
C TRP A 97 2.83 7.69 7.62
N LYS A 98 1.97 8.71 7.44
CA LYS A 98 0.54 8.49 7.16
C LYS A 98 0.34 7.73 5.85
N LEU A 99 1.18 7.97 4.84
CA LEU A 99 1.14 7.22 3.60
C LEU A 99 1.54 5.75 3.80
N LEU A 100 2.62 5.49 4.54
CA LEU A 100 3.01 4.12 4.88
C LEU A 100 1.93 3.39 5.71
N ARG A 101 1.21 4.09 6.59
CA ARG A 101 0.06 3.54 7.32
C ARG A 101 -1.06 3.05 6.38
N ILE A 102 -1.28 3.73 5.26
CA ILE A 102 -2.24 3.31 4.24
C ILE A 102 -1.79 1.97 3.62
N TYR A 103 -0.50 1.83 3.32
CA TYR A 103 0.07 0.55 2.84
C TYR A 103 -0.01 -0.56 3.89
N ASN A 104 0.23 -0.26 5.16
CA ASN A 104 0.05 -1.23 6.25
C ASN A 104 -1.42 -1.71 6.32
N THR A 105 -2.38 -0.78 6.19
CA THR A 105 -3.81 -1.11 6.12
C THR A 105 -4.13 -2.00 4.92
N MET A 106 -3.57 -1.68 3.74
CA MET A 106 -3.71 -2.52 2.54
C MET A 106 -3.14 -3.93 2.76
N ALA A 107 -1.94 -4.03 3.33
CA ALA A 107 -1.27 -5.30 3.64
C ALA A 107 -2.11 -6.16 4.61
N LEU A 108 -2.68 -5.56 5.66
CA LEU A 108 -3.59 -6.25 6.58
C LEU A 108 -4.82 -6.83 5.87
N ILE A 109 -5.39 -6.09 4.91
CA ILE A 109 -6.49 -6.57 4.09
C ILE A 109 -6.06 -7.73 3.20
N MET A 110 -4.90 -7.64 2.55
CA MET A 110 -4.36 -8.70 1.70
C MET A 110 -4.17 -9.99 2.50
N VAL A 111 -3.49 -9.93 3.65
CA VAL A 111 -3.24 -11.10 4.53
C VAL A 111 -4.55 -11.71 5.01
N LYS A 112 -5.49 -10.87 5.44
CA LYS A 112 -6.80 -11.36 5.89
C LYS A 112 -7.55 -12.13 4.80
N ARG A 113 -7.42 -11.72 3.54
CA ARG A 113 -8.03 -12.40 2.40
C ARG A 113 -7.36 -13.72 2.04
N LEU A 114 -6.07 -13.90 2.37
CA LEU A 114 -5.34 -15.15 2.17
C LEU A 114 -5.71 -16.22 3.21
N ARG A 115 -6.31 -15.84 4.35
CA ARG A 115 -6.73 -16.79 5.39
C ARG A 115 -7.88 -17.68 4.87
N PRO A 116 -7.82 -19.01 5.09
CA PRO A 116 -8.91 -19.92 4.71
C PRO A 116 -10.23 -19.53 5.39
N ALA A 117 -11.36 -19.70 4.70
CA ALA A 117 -12.70 -19.31 5.15
C ALA A 117 -13.21 -20.04 6.41
N ASN A 118 -12.45 -20.99 6.96
CA ASN A 118 -12.89 -21.92 8.01
C ASN A 118 -12.92 -21.31 9.43
N SER A 119 -12.60 -20.02 9.59
CA SER A 119 -12.76 -19.31 10.87
C SER A 119 -14.14 -18.65 10.92
N GLU A 120 -15.08 -19.27 11.65
CA GLU A 120 -16.51 -18.96 11.83
C GLU A 120 -16.88 -17.56 12.40
N LEU A 121 -16.01 -16.56 12.31
CA LEU A 121 -16.24 -15.20 12.84
C LEU A 121 -16.11 -14.12 11.77
N GLN A 122 -16.67 -14.33 10.57
CA GLN A 122 -16.96 -13.22 9.65
C GLN A 122 -18.31 -12.58 9.99
N THR A 123 -18.45 -12.14 11.24
CA THR A 123 -19.56 -11.29 11.66
C THR A 123 -19.36 -9.90 11.07
N THR A 124 -20.23 -9.51 10.14
CA THR A 124 -20.60 -8.12 9.79
C THR A 124 -19.46 -7.09 9.90
N MET A 125 -18.29 -7.38 9.33
CA MET A 125 -17.17 -6.46 9.43
C MET A 125 -17.37 -5.32 8.44
N GLU A 126 -17.29 -4.10 8.94
CA GLU A 126 -17.13 -2.89 8.12
C GLU A 126 -16.18 -3.18 6.96
N ASN A 127 -16.57 -2.78 5.76
CA ASN A 127 -15.77 -2.97 4.57
C ASN A 127 -14.36 -2.40 4.82
N PRO A 128 -13.32 -3.24 4.98
CA PRO A 128 -12.03 -2.80 5.50
C PRO A 128 -11.33 -1.85 4.52
N PHE A 129 -11.70 -1.92 3.23
CA PHE A 129 -11.25 -1.00 2.21
C PHE A 129 -11.73 0.45 2.42
N ARG A 130 -12.83 0.67 3.15
CA ARG A 130 -13.24 2.04 3.52
C ARG A 130 -12.20 2.72 4.40
N SER A 131 -11.47 1.97 5.22
CA SER A 131 -10.39 2.50 6.06
C SER A 131 -9.29 3.13 5.20
N ILE A 132 -8.91 2.50 4.08
CA ILE A 132 -7.95 3.07 3.13
C ILE A 132 -8.43 4.44 2.65
N LEU A 133 -9.66 4.53 2.15
CA LEU A 133 -10.18 5.79 1.59
C LEU A 133 -10.34 6.89 2.66
N ASN A 134 -10.71 6.51 3.89
CA ASN A 134 -10.82 7.45 5.00
C ASN A 134 -9.44 7.98 5.42
N GLN A 135 -8.38 7.16 5.35
CA GLN A 135 -7.01 7.61 5.60
C GLN A 135 -6.45 8.47 4.46
N CYS A 136 -6.84 8.21 3.20
CA CYS A 136 -6.44 9.05 2.07
C CYS A 136 -7.06 10.46 2.14
N GLN A 137 -8.31 10.59 2.59
CA GLN A 137 -9.07 11.84 2.49
C GLN A 137 -8.35 13.07 3.11
N PRO A 138 -7.83 13.01 4.35
CA PRO A 138 -7.09 14.14 4.93
C PRO A 138 -5.81 14.49 4.17
N LEU A 139 -5.15 13.50 3.54
CA LEU A 139 -3.94 13.73 2.75
C LEU A 139 -4.26 14.47 1.44
N PHE A 140 -5.37 14.09 0.79
CA PHE A 140 -5.88 14.82 -0.38
C PHE A 140 -6.28 16.24 -0.03
N ASP A 141 -6.98 16.43 1.09
CA ASP A 141 -7.37 17.76 1.55
C ASP A 141 -6.13 18.62 1.89
N PHE A 142 -5.11 18.02 2.49
CA PHE A 142 -3.83 18.69 2.77
C PHE A 142 -3.15 19.16 1.48
N VAL A 143 -2.99 18.29 0.48
CA VAL A 143 -2.32 18.65 -0.78
C VAL A 143 -3.12 19.68 -1.57
N ARG A 144 -4.44 19.54 -1.64
CA ARG A 144 -5.31 20.49 -2.34
C ARG A 144 -5.27 21.89 -1.71
N ASN A 145 -5.22 21.97 -0.38
CA ASN A 145 -5.29 23.24 0.34
C ASN A 145 -3.91 23.91 0.49
N ASN A 146 -2.80 23.20 0.24
CA ASN A 146 -1.44 23.71 0.44
C ASN A 146 -0.61 23.65 -0.84
N SER A 147 -1.08 24.30 -1.91
CA SER A 147 -0.38 24.33 -3.21
C SER A 147 1.07 24.82 -3.14
N ALA A 148 1.43 25.66 -2.17
CA ALA A 148 2.80 26.12 -1.95
C ALA A 148 3.73 25.11 -1.24
N ARG A 149 3.17 24.13 -0.54
CA ARG A 149 3.90 22.97 0.04
C ARG A 149 3.72 21.71 -0.80
N ALA A 150 3.10 21.87 -1.98
CA ALA A 150 2.87 20.77 -2.89
C ALA A 150 4.19 20.24 -3.46
N ASP A 151 5.24 21.06 -3.56
CA ASP A 151 6.54 20.61 -4.06
C ASP A 151 7.17 19.58 -3.11
N ASP A 152 7.26 19.88 -1.80
CA ASP A 152 7.75 18.94 -0.78
C ASP A 152 6.88 17.68 -0.67
N ALA A 153 5.55 17.85 -0.76
CA ALA A 153 4.62 16.72 -0.74
C ALA A 153 4.69 15.90 -2.05
N SER A 154 4.99 16.52 -3.18
CA SER A 154 5.09 15.88 -4.49
C SER A 154 6.29 14.95 -4.55
N GLU A 155 7.41 15.29 -3.92
CA GLU A 155 8.57 14.40 -3.84
C GLU A 155 8.23 13.13 -3.04
N VAL A 156 7.55 13.27 -1.90
CA VAL A 156 7.08 12.14 -1.08
C VAL A 156 6.03 11.28 -1.82
N ILE A 157 5.10 11.92 -2.53
CA ILE A 157 4.07 11.24 -3.33
C ILE A 157 4.70 10.52 -4.52
N ALA A 158 5.74 11.09 -5.13
CA ALA A 158 6.44 10.44 -6.24
C ALA A 158 7.13 9.13 -5.83
N ASP A 159 7.58 9.04 -4.57
CA ASP A 159 8.42 7.95 -4.08
C ASP A 159 7.65 6.71 -3.60
N ILE A 160 6.52 6.91 -2.90
CA ILE A 160 5.69 5.83 -2.33
C ILE A 160 4.30 5.82 -2.97
N GLY A 161 3.70 7.00 -3.15
CA GLY A 161 2.42 7.19 -3.82
C GLY A 161 1.18 6.65 -3.09
N TRP A 162 0.00 7.19 -3.37
CA TRP A 162 -1.29 6.69 -2.87
C TRP A 162 -2.14 6.02 -3.96
N ILE A 163 -1.72 6.06 -5.24
CA ILE A 163 -2.44 5.42 -6.35
C ILE A 163 -2.58 3.92 -6.10
N PRO A 164 -1.54 3.17 -5.67
CA PRO A 164 -1.63 1.72 -5.56
C PRO A 164 -2.66 1.25 -4.52
N PRO A 165 -2.70 1.78 -3.27
CA PRO A 165 -3.75 1.41 -2.31
C PRO A 165 -5.17 1.81 -2.74
N ILE A 166 -5.33 2.95 -3.42
CA ILE A 166 -6.64 3.39 -3.92
C ILE A 166 -7.09 2.50 -5.08
N TYR A 167 -6.19 2.18 -6.01
CA TYR A 167 -6.47 1.27 -7.13
C TYR A 167 -6.80 -0.14 -6.64
N TYR A 168 -6.01 -0.68 -5.71
CA TYR A 168 -6.31 -1.97 -5.06
C TYR A 168 -7.71 -1.96 -4.43
N THR A 169 -8.09 -0.86 -3.76
CA THR A 169 -9.45 -0.68 -3.23
C THR A 169 -10.53 -0.70 -4.31
N ALA A 170 -10.29 -0.01 -5.43
CA ALA A 170 -11.22 0.08 -6.54
C ALA A 170 -11.46 -1.29 -7.21
N LEU A 171 -10.44 -2.14 -7.27
CA LEU A 171 -10.52 -3.47 -7.86
C LEU A 171 -11.13 -4.52 -6.92
N HIS A 172 -10.77 -4.49 -5.64
CA HIS A 172 -10.94 -5.65 -4.77
C HIS A 172 -12.04 -5.51 -3.71
N SER A 173 -12.60 -4.32 -3.50
CA SER A 173 -13.66 -4.11 -2.52
C SER A 173 -14.98 -4.76 -2.94
N CYS A 174 -15.68 -5.43 -2.02
CA CYS A 174 -16.99 -6.03 -2.32
C CYS A 174 -18.14 -5.00 -2.36
N ASP A 175 -17.94 -3.78 -1.83
CA ASP A 175 -18.96 -2.72 -1.85
C ASP A 175 -18.77 -1.82 -3.07
N GLN A 176 -19.77 -1.80 -3.93
CA GLN A 176 -19.76 -0.97 -5.13
C GLN A 176 -19.62 0.54 -4.81
N ARG A 177 -20.15 1.01 -3.68
CA ARG A 177 -20.01 2.42 -3.28
C ARG A 177 -18.55 2.76 -2.94
N THR A 178 -17.87 1.88 -2.20
CA THR A 178 -16.44 2.02 -1.91
C THR A 178 -15.60 2.01 -3.18
N ARG A 179 -15.88 1.09 -4.11
CA ARG A 179 -15.16 1.03 -5.40
C ARG A 179 -15.33 2.33 -6.21
N LYS A 180 -16.56 2.84 -6.34
CA LYS A 180 -16.84 4.11 -7.03
C LYS A 180 -16.16 5.29 -6.37
N ARG A 181 -16.13 5.35 -5.02
CA ARG A 181 -15.42 6.40 -4.28
C ARG A 181 -13.92 6.36 -4.56
N ALA A 182 -13.32 5.17 -4.62
CA ALA A 182 -11.90 5.01 -4.95
C ALA A 182 -11.57 5.50 -6.36
N VAL A 183 -12.39 5.13 -7.35
CA VAL A 183 -12.29 5.67 -8.72
C VAL A 183 -12.37 7.19 -8.73
N GLY A 184 -13.34 7.76 -7.98
CA GLY A 184 -13.47 9.21 -7.85
C GLY A 184 -12.21 9.89 -7.31
N LEU A 185 -11.55 9.27 -6.32
CA LEU A 185 -10.27 9.78 -5.78
C LEU A 185 -9.13 9.69 -6.81
N LEU A 186 -9.04 8.61 -7.59
CA LEU A 186 -8.05 8.50 -8.67
C LEU A 186 -8.22 9.58 -9.75
N ARG A 187 -9.47 9.98 -10.03
CA ARG A 187 -9.79 11.05 -10.98
C ARG A 187 -9.58 12.47 -10.40
N LEU A 188 -9.61 12.62 -9.08
CA LEU A 188 -9.64 13.93 -8.42
C LEU A 188 -8.37 14.74 -8.64
N VAL A 189 -7.21 14.09 -8.58
CA VAL A 189 -5.91 14.71 -8.84
C VAL A 189 -5.20 13.88 -9.91
N PRO A 190 -5.20 14.30 -11.19
CA PRO A 190 -4.44 13.63 -12.23
C PRO A 190 -2.94 13.76 -11.99
N HIS A 191 -2.24 12.66 -11.68
CA HIS A 191 -0.79 12.64 -11.47
C HIS A 191 -0.20 11.26 -11.79
N ARG A 192 1.14 11.17 -11.68
CA ARG A 192 1.92 9.94 -11.88
C ARG A 192 2.77 9.66 -10.65
N GLU A 193 2.90 8.38 -10.32
CA GLU A 193 3.71 7.88 -9.20
C GLU A 193 4.48 6.66 -9.69
N GLY A 194 5.77 6.82 -10.02
CA GLY A 194 6.54 5.76 -10.68
C GLY A 194 5.85 5.23 -11.94
N VAL A 195 5.49 3.94 -11.94
CA VAL A 195 4.79 3.26 -13.04
C VAL A 195 3.29 3.59 -13.13
N TRP A 196 2.74 4.27 -12.13
CA TRP A 196 1.32 4.55 -12.03
C TRP A 196 0.92 5.85 -12.70
N ASN A 197 -0.24 5.82 -13.34
CA ASN A 197 -0.94 7.01 -13.81
C ASN A 197 -2.37 6.96 -13.29
N SER A 198 -2.76 7.97 -12.50
CA SER A 198 -4.04 7.92 -11.77
C SER A 198 -5.25 7.85 -12.70
N VAL A 199 -5.18 8.53 -13.86
CA VAL A 199 -6.24 8.50 -14.88
C VAL A 199 -6.35 7.11 -15.53
N SER A 200 -5.23 6.50 -15.89
CA SER A 200 -5.21 5.15 -16.49
C SER A 200 -5.70 4.11 -15.49
N ALA A 201 -5.26 4.19 -14.23
CA ALA A 201 -5.71 3.33 -13.15
C ALA A 201 -7.24 3.46 -12.91
N ALA A 202 -7.78 4.68 -12.95
CA ALA A 202 -9.22 4.91 -12.86
C ALA A 202 -9.99 4.24 -14.01
N MET A 203 -9.51 4.38 -15.25
CA MET A 203 -10.15 3.77 -16.43
C MET A 203 -10.22 2.25 -16.31
N VAL A 204 -9.12 1.58 -15.95
CA VAL A 204 -9.10 0.12 -15.78
C VAL A 204 -10.05 -0.32 -14.65
N ALA A 205 -10.08 0.42 -13.54
CA ALA A 205 -10.98 0.11 -12.42
C ALA A 205 -12.46 0.33 -12.76
N GLU A 206 -12.78 1.32 -13.60
CA GLU A 206 -14.12 1.58 -14.14
C GLU A 206 -14.61 0.45 -15.04
N GLU A 207 -13.76 -0.09 -15.91
CA GLU A 207 -14.08 -1.23 -16.76
C GLU A 207 -14.50 -2.44 -15.90
N ARG A 208 -13.71 -2.78 -14.88
CA ARG A 208 -14.04 -3.86 -13.93
C ARG A 208 -15.29 -3.61 -13.08
N LEU A 209 -15.78 -2.38 -13.01
CA LEU A 209 -17.05 -2.07 -12.35
C LEU A 209 -18.26 -2.38 -13.23
N LEU A 210 -18.07 -2.38 -14.55
CA LEU A 210 -19.10 -2.68 -15.53
C LEU A 210 -19.23 -4.19 -15.75
N ASP A 211 -18.12 -4.94 -15.72
CA ASP A 211 -18.11 -6.39 -15.90
C ASP A 211 -18.83 -7.18 -14.78
N ASN A 212 -19.02 -6.58 -13.61
CA ASN A 212 -19.71 -7.20 -12.46
C ASN A 212 -21.22 -6.89 -12.42
N LYS A 213 -21.82 -6.44 -13.53
CA LYS A 213 -23.28 -6.25 -13.69
C LYS A 213 -23.87 -7.35 -14.55
#